data_AF-A0A9P8ZYJ6-F1
#
_entry.id   AF-A0A9P8ZYJ6-F1
#
_cell.length_a   1.000
_cell.length_b   1.000
_cell.length_c   1.000
_cell.angle_alpha   90.00
_cell.angle_beta   90.00
_cell.angle_gamma   90.00
#
_symmetry.space_group_name_H-M   'P 1'
#
loop_
_entity.id
_entity.type
_entity.pdbx_description
1 polymer ?
#
loop_
_entity_poly.entity_id
_entity_poly.type
_entity_poly.pdbx_seq_one_letter_code
_entity_poly.pdbx_strand_id
1 'polypeptide(L)'
;MSGLTIDMMRSLLCAIPVEVSSCSPEPWGRFCLLMCTQVRLMIFEFAVTLDKPVTPRQITQHSNKFTWGDRKQVPVHNHPGNNDYVWECQEDDRPAIVSLSLTCKQFYDELRRYPVFYRVNQFQFELEDLVAYLAAITPERCNMIQNIVLTGLGSSSLPKSKRSSALQKHALVLLSQCRSLRNVHPRKAAKFSAEHFSSRELQQAVGSARLDINGADRACGYNPVNTSTHGRFEVMKQSKMDATMDYKLGALRKELLPRYDSAGRLLWRVQEIQNVRRGSRGPKCQVKWWTTTGGQNAVEWEDASSLMTQEGLELFRKYYDDKGQQFRDVLRNKFDLDAELARLLAMPAPDEIKALGTELFDKKALQGRWRRLQRDYLRTEYMLKVHHSLATEREQKDSQKKRSAQSTEVEMRAAKRTKVRSMEWLMQALPETMEDLIR
;
A
#
# COMPACT_ATOMS: atom_id res chain seq x y z
N MET A 1 -12.20 1.56 -49.79
CA MET A 1 -12.60 1.96 -48.41
C MET A 1 -11.46 2.71 -47.73
N SER A 2 -11.01 3.80 -48.35
CA SER A 2 -9.86 4.61 -47.94
C SER A 2 -10.37 5.97 -47.51
N GLY A 3 -10.45 6.23 -46.21
CA GLY A 3 -10.97 7.51 -45.72
C GLY A 3 -11.20 7.61 -44.21
N LEU A 4 -11.12 6.50 -43.46
CA LEU A 4 -10.93 6.58 -42.02
C LEU A 4 -9.45 6.81 -41.76
N THR A 5 -9.08 8.05 -41.43
CA THR A 5 -7.72 8.41 -41.05
C THR A 5 -7.35 7.69 -39.76
N ILE A 6 -6.06 7.30 -39.65
CA ILE A 6 -5.49 6.62 -38.47
C ILE A 6 -5.83 7.37 -37.18
N ASP A 7 -5.89 8.70 -37.26
CA ASP A 7 -6.25 9.58 -36.14
C ASP A 7 -7.70 9.43 -35.70
N MET A 8 -8.66 9.15 -36.59
CA MET A 8 -10.06 8.93 -36.21
C MET A 8 -10.23 7.64 -35.40
N MET A 9 -9.56 6.55 -35.79
CA MET A 9 -9.60 5.30 -35.02
C MET A 9 -8.83 5.41 -33.71
N ARG A 10 -7.68 6.10 -33.69
CA ARG A 10 -6.96 6.42 -32.43
C ARG A 10 -7.84 7.28 -31.50
N SER A 11 -8.49 8.33 -32.00
CA SER A 11 -9.43 9.14 -31.20
C SER A 11 -10.61 8.33 -30.69
N LEU A 12 -11.17 7.42 -31.48
CA LEU A 12 -12.26 6.53 -31.02
C LEU A 12 -11.82 5.57 -29.92
N LEU A 13 -10.58 5.07 -29.96
CA LEU A 13 -10.04 4.17 -28.94
C LEU A 13 -9.49 4.91 -27.70
N CYS A 14 -8.93 6.12 -27.88
CA CYS A 14 -8.42 6.96 -26.80
C CYS A 14 -9.53 7.75 -26.08
N ALA A 15 -10.70 7.96 -26.71
CA ALA A 15 -11.86 8.56 -26.07
C ALA A 15 -12.58 7.61 -25.09
N ILE A 16 -12.04 6.41 -24.84
CA ILE A 16 -12.54 5.50 -23.79
C ILE A 16 -12.06 6.06 -22.44
N PRO A 17 -12.95 6.62 -21.60
CA PRO A 17 -12.55 7.10 -20.29
C PRO A 17 -12.13 5.89 -19.44
N VAL A 18 -10.89 5.87 -18.98
CA VAL A 18 -10.38 4.85 -18.03
C VAL A 18 -10.93 5.07 -16.61
N GLU A 19 -11.66 6.17 -16.38
CA GLU A 19 -12.37 6.45 -15.15
C GLU A 19 -13.67 5.61 -15.06
N VAL A 20 -13.48 4.34 -14.67
CA VAL A 20 -14.57 3.46 -14.27
C VAL A 20 -15.01 3.89 -12.86
N SER A 21 -15.91 4.87 -12.82
CA SER A 21 -16.62 5.31 -11.63
C SER A 21 -18.12 5.32 -11.92
N SER A 22 -18.79 4.21 -11.60
CA SER A 22 -20.23 4.08 -11.32
C SER A 22 -21.31 4.18 -12.43
N CYS A 23 -21.00 4.37 -13.71
CA CYS A 23 -22.02 4.30 -14.79
C CYS A 23 -21.97 2.96 -15.55
N SER A 24 -23.14 2.35 -15.82
CA SER A 24 -23.30 0.98 -16.34
C SER A 24 -22.50 0.69 -17.63
N PRO A 25 -21.70 -0.39 -17.70
CA PRO A 25 -20.83 -0.69 -18.84
C PRO A 25 -21.54 -1.59 -19.87
N GLU A 26 -22.47 -1.07 -20.68
CA GLU A 26 -23.31 -1.96 -21.51
C GLU A 26 -23.29 -1.80 -23.05
N PRO A 27 -23.02 -0.64 -23.70
CA PRO A 27 -23.15 -0.59 -25.17
C PRO A 27 -21.93 -1.15 -25.92
N TRP A 28 -20.72 -0.71 -25.57
CA TRP A 28 -19.53 -0.94 -26.40
C TRP A 28 -18.98 -2.37 -26.31
N GLY A 29 -19.02 -2.96 -25.11
CA GLY A 29 -18.61 -4.35 -24.92
C GLY A 29 -19.42 -5.29 -25.81
N ARG A 30 -20.75 -5.11 -25.86
CA ARG A 30 -21.63 -5.93 -26.72
C ARG A 30 -21.41 -5.65 -28.20
N PHE A 31 -21.19 -4.39 -28.58
CA PHE A 31 -20.94 -4.01 -29.97
C PHE A 31 -19.67 -4.68 -30.55
N CYS A 32 -18.55 -4.65 -29.81
CA CYS A 32 -17.31 -5.30 -30.26
C CYS A 32 -17.48 -6.82 -30.44
N LEU A 33 -18.32 -7.46 -29.61
CA LEU A 33 -18.59 -8.90 -29.70
C LEU A 33 -19.42 -9.29 -30.93
N LEU A 34 -20.23 -8.37 -31.45
CA LEU A 34 -21.03 -8.58 -32.66
C LEU A 34 -20.21 -8.48 -33.96
N MET A 35 -18.98 -7.94 -33.89
CA MET A 35 -18.10 -7.87 -35.06
C MET A 35 -17.57 -9.27 -35.42
N CYS A 36 -17.28 -9.51 -36.70
CA CYS A 36 -16.59 -10.75 -37.07
C CYS A 36 -15.12 -10.71 -36.58
N THR A 37 -14.55 -11.88 -36.30
CA THR A 37 -13.18 -12.01 -35.78
C THR A 37 -12.15 -11.27 -36.63
N GLN A 38 -12.31 -11.27 -37.96
CA GLN A 38 -11.38 -10.59 -38.86
C GLN A 38 -11.32 -9.08 -38.62
N VAL A 39 -12.48 -8.42 -38.46
CA VAL A 39 -12.51 -6.98 -38.20
C VAL A 39 -11.96 -6.66 -36.82
N ARG A 40 -12.23 -7.51 -35.80
CA ARG A 40 -11.61 -7.36 -34.47
C ARG A 40 -10.09 -7.45 -34.52
N LEU A 41 -9.54 -8.42 -35.26
CA LEU A 41 -8.09 -8.56 -35.42
C LEU A 41 -7.48 -7.35 -36.13
N MET A 42 -8.14 -6.78 -37.14
CA MET A 42 -7.68 -5.53 -37.76
C MET A 42 -7.66 -4.38 -36.76
N ILE A 43 -8.71 -4.21 -35.95
CA ILE A 43 -8.75 -3.20 -34.89
C ILE A 43 -7.61 -3.41 -33.89
N PHE A 44 -7.36 -4.65 -33.47
CA PHE A 44 -6.26 -4.96 -32.57
C PHE A 44 -4.91 -4.64 -33.20
N GLU A 45 -4.67 -5.00 -34.46
CA GLU A 45 -3.44 -4.64 -35.17
C GLU A 45 -3.21 -3.13 -35.15
N PHE A 46 -4.22 -2.33 -35.48
CA PHE A 46 -4.12 -0.87 -35.41
C PHE A 46 -3.86 -0.37 -34.00
N ALA A 47 -4.60 -0.88 -33.01
CA ALA A 47 -4.50 -0.44 -31.62
C ALA A 47 -3.12 -0.75 -31.01
N VAL A 48 -2.53 -1.91 -31.33
CA VAL A 48 -1.27 -2.36 -30.71
C VAL A 48 -0.03 -1.96 -31.51
N THR A 49 -0.18 -1.33 -32.66
CA THR A 49 0.95 -0.85 -33.47
C THR A 49 1.54 0.40 -32.82
N LEU A 50 2.83 0.34 -32.54
CA LEU A 50 3.60 1.42 -31.94
C LEU A 50 4.45 2.11 -33.01
N ASP A 51 4.51 3.45 -32.93
CA ASP A 51 5.24 4.26 -33.92
C ASP A 51 6.78 4.12 -33.75
N LYS A 52 7.23 3.71 -32.57
CA LYS A 52 8.64 3.51 -32.23
C LYS A 52 8.95 2.01 -32.04
N PRO A 53 10.18 1.56 -32.34
CA PRO A 53 10.61 0.20 -32.05
C PRO A 53 10.45 -0.14 -30.56
N VAL A 54 9.88 -1.30 -30.28
CA VAL A 54 9.74 -1.84 -28.94
C VAL A 54 11.10 -2.28 -28.44
N THR A 55 11.52 -1.78 -27.29
CA THR A 55 12.76 -2.19 -26.59
C THR A 55 12.37 -2.91 -25.31
N PRO A 56 12.10 -4.23 -25.35
CA PRO A 56 11.78 -4.99 -24.16
C PRO A 56 13.00 -5.01 -23.25
N ARG A 57 12.80 -4.76 -21.95
CA ARG A 57 13.83 -5.09 -20.96
C ARG A 57 13.18 -5.75 -19.74
N GLN A 58 13.95 -6.54 -19.02
CA GLN A 58 13.43 -7.23 -17.85
C GLN A 58 13.07 -6.22 -16.75
N ILE A 59 12.04 -6.52 -15.95
CA ILE A 59 11.68 -5.70 -14.77
C ILE A 59 12.77 -5.82 -13.69
N THR A 60 13.19 -7.06 -13.45
CA THR A 60 14.32 -7.42 -12.60
C THR A 60 15.19 -8.41 -13.37
N GLN A 61 16.49 -8.45 -13.06
CA GLN A 61 17.40 -9.44 -13.65
C GLN A 61 16.83 -10.85 -13.43
N HIS A 62 16.91 -11.72 -14.45
CA HIS A 62 16.38 -13.09 -14.43
C HIS A 62 14.85 -13.23 -14.47
N SER A 63 14.10 -12.12 -14.41
CA SER A 63 12.65 -12.16 -14.51
C SER A 63 12.16 -12.53 -15.91
N ASN A 64 11.06 -13.28 -15.97
CA ASN A 64 10.31 -13.52 -17.20
C ASN A 64 9.33 -12.37 -17.53
N LYS A 65 9.30 -11.30 -16.73
CA LYS A 65 8.46 -10.13 -16.96
C LYS A 65 9.27 -9.01 -17.61
N PHE A 66 8.69 -8.41 -18.64
CA PHE A 66 9.30 -7.35 -19.41
C PHE A 66 8.43 -6.11 -19.39
N THR A 67 9.09 -4.96 -19.40
CA THR A 67 8.48 -3.64 -19.59
C THR A 67 9.09 -2.97 -20.82
N TRP A 68 8.40 -1.97 -21.35
CA TRP A 68 8.69 -1.30 -22.62
C TRP A 68 8.52 0.22 -22.45
N GLY A 69 9.11 1.01 -23.35
CA GLY A 69 9.05 2.47 -23.27
C GLY A 69 10.00 3.07 -22.24
N ASP A 70 9.82 4.36 -21.96
CA ASP A 70 10.66 5.08 -21.00
C ASP A 70 10.36 4.63 -19.56
N ARG A 71 11.43 4.41 -18.80
CA ARG A 71 11.34 3.85 -17.46
C ARG A 71 11.70 4.89 -16.42
N LYS A 72 10.95 4.86 -15.32
CA LYS A 72 11.33 5.53 -14.09
C LYS A 72 11.70 4.47 -13.07
N GLN A 73 12.84 4.64 -12.39
CA GLN A 73 13.05 3.90 -11.14
C GLN A 73 12.06 4.44 -10.13
N VAL A 74 11.14 3.58 -9.75
CA VAL A 74 10.25 3.83 -8.64
C VAL A 74 10.80 3.01 -7.48
N PRO A 75 10.98 3.61 -6.29
CA PRO A 75 11.32 2.82 -5.12
C PRO A 75 10.31 1.69 -5.02
N VAL A 76 10.73 0.48 -4.62
CA VAL A 76 9.77 -0.56 -4.23
C VAL A 76 9.11 -0.07 -2.95
N HIS A 77 8.13 0.82 -3.15
CA HIS A 77 7.39 1.47 -2.09
C HIS A 77 6.71 0.36 -1.32
N ASN A 78 7.28 -0.07 -0.19
CA ASN A 78 6.58 -0.69 0.94
C ASN A 78 7.48 -1.16 2.10
N HIS A 79 8.82 -1.19 1.99
CA HIS A 79 9.67 -1.60 3.12
C HIS A 79 10.59 -0.46 3.60
N PRO A 80 10.34 0.13 4.79
CA PRO A 80 11.33 1.00 5.42
C PRO A 80 12.63 0.21 5.63
N GLY A 81 13.71 0.65 4.96
CA GLY A 81 15.01 0.00 4.98
C GLY A 81 15.35 -0.85 3.76
N ASN A 82 14.43 -1.02 2.79
CA ASN A 82 14.77 -1.64 1.50
C ASN A 82 15.10 -0.57 0.45
N ASN A 83 16.30 -0.66 -0.12
CA ASN A 83 16.77 0.22 -1.20
C ASN A 83 16.50 -0.39 -2.58
N ASP A 84 15.65 -1.41 -2.67
CA ASP A 84 15.26 -1.98 -3.97
C ASP A 84 14.42 -0.98 -4.77
N TYR A 85 14.72 -0.89 -6.06
CA TYR A 85 13.98 -0.11 -7.04
C TYR A 85 13.36 -1.06 -8.06
N VAL A 86 12.13 -0.78 -8.45
CA VAL A 86 11.48 -1.42 -9.60
C VAL A 86 11.39 -0.42 -10.74
N TRP A 87 11.64 -0.91 -11.94
CA TRP A 87 11.48 -0.13 -13.15
C TRP A 87 10.01 -0.16 -13.60
N GLU A 88 9.33 0.97 -13.49
CA GLU A 88 7.97 1.14 -14.00
C GLU A 88 7.98 1.93 -15.31
N CYS A 89 7.07 1.54 -16.21
CA CYS A 89 6.74 2.34 -17.39
C CYS A 89 6.03 3.61 -16.95
N GLN A 90 6.33 4.75 -17.57
CA GLN A 90 5.44 5.92 -17.45
C GLN A 90 4.05 5.57 -18.00
N GLU A 91 2.99 6.09 -17.36
CA GLU A 91 1.60 5.72 -17.70
C GLU A 91 1.25 6.03 -19.16
N ASP A 92 1.75 7.16 -19.68
CA ASP A 92 1.51 7.63 -21.05
C ASP A 92 2.14 6.73 -22.12
N ASP A 93 3.07 5.86 -21.74
CA ASP A 93 3.80 4.97 -22.64
C ASP A 93 3.29 3.53 -22.62
N ARG A 94 2.23 3.22 -21.85
CA ARG A 94 1.75 1.84 -21.72
C ARG A 94 1.14 1.36 -23.04
N PRO A 95 1.66 0.28 -23.67
CA PRO A 95 1.11 -0.22 -24.92
C PRO A 95 -0.36 -0.65 -24.76
N ALA A 96 -1.18 -0.33 -25.76
CA ALA A 96 -2.60 -0.66 -25.76
C ALA A 96 -2.88 -2.15 -25.53
N ILE A 97 -1.95 -3.04 -25.94
CA ILE A 97 -2.05 -4.49 -25.70
C ILE A 97 -2.22 -4.83 -24.21
N VAL A 98 -1.58 -4.08 -23.30
CA VAL A 98 -1.70 -4.30 -21.86
C VAL A 98 -3.09 -3.92 -21.40
N SER A 99 -3.57 -2.73 -21.78
CA SER A 99 -4.91 -2.25 -21.43
C SER A 99 -6.02 -3.15 -21.98
N LEU A 100 -5.91 -3.56 -23.26
CA LEU A 100 -6.86 -4.46 -23.90
C LEU A 100 -6.91 -5.83 -23.21
N SER A 101 -5.75 -6.37 -22.83
CA SER A 101 -5.66 -7.65 -22.10
C SER A 101 -6.30 -7.59 -20.71
N LEU A 102 -6.39 -6.42 -20.10
CA LEU A 102 -7.00 -6.20 -18.79
C LEU A 102 -8.49 -5.82 -18.88
N THR A 103 -9.00 -5.49 -20.07
CA THR A 103 -10.38 -4.98 -20.23
C THR A 103 -11.41 -6.10 -20.09
N CYS A 104 -11.23 -7.22 -20.78
CA CYS A 104 -12.12 -8.39 -20.65
C CYS A 104 -11.41 -9.70 -21.01
N LYS A 105 -11.92 -10.81 -20.45
CA LYS A 105 -11.37 -12.17 -20.68
C LYS A 105 -11.34 -12.56 -22.16
N GLN A 106 -12.37 -12.19 -22.92
CA GLN A 106 -12.43 -12.54 -24.34
C GLN A 106 -11.33 -11.88 -25.15
N PHE A 107 -11.04 -10.59 -24.93
CA PHE A 107 -9.94 -9.91 -25.60
C PHE A 107 -8.60 -10.53 -25.23
N TYR A 108 -8.41 -10.89 -23.96
CA TYR A 108 -7.23 -11.64 -23.54
C TYR A 108 -7.09 -12.96 -24.30
N ASP A 109 -8.15 -13.76 -24.39
CA ASP A 109 -8.12 -15.05 -25.09
C ASP A 109 -7.88 -14.89 -26.60
N GLU A 110 -8.48 -13.88 -27.23
CA GLU A 110 -8.26 -13.55 -28.65
C GLU A 110 -6.81 -13.09 -28.90
N LEU A 111 -6.29 -12.17 -28.10
CA LEU A 111 -4.90 -11.69 -28.20
C LEU A 111 -3.87 -12.79 -27.86
N ARG A 112 -4.26 -13.76 -27.01
CA ARG A 112 -3.44 -14.95 -26.74
C ARG A 112 -3.39 -15.88 -27.94
N ARG A 113 -4.53 -16.13 -28.60
CA ARG A 113 -4.63 -16.98 -29.80
C ARG A 113 -4.00 -16.32 -31.03
N TYR A 114 -4.15 -15.01 -31.13
CA TYR A 114 -3.64 -14.18 -32.22
C TYR A 114 -2.74 -13.10 -31.62
N PRO A 115 -1.44 -13.39 -31.39
CA PRO A 115 -0.50 -12.47 -30.75
C PRO A 115 -0.07 -11.35 -31.71
N VAL A 116 -1.04 -10.56 -32.18
CA VAL A 116 -0.90 -9.51 -33.21
C VAL A 116 0.18 -8.49 -32.87
N PHE A 117 0.36 -8.18 -31.57
CA PHE A 117 1.40 -7.30 -31.07
C PHE A 117 2.82 -7.71 -31.53
N TYR A 118 3.13 -9.01 -31.48
CA TYR A 118 4.45 -9.53 -31.87
C TYR A 118 4.66 -9.49 -33.38
N ARG A 119 3.57 -9.55 -34.14
CA ARG A 119 3.59 -9.60 -35.60
C ARG A 119 3.79 -8.23 -36.22
N VAL A 120 3.07 -7.21 -35.73
CA VAL A 120 3.01 -5.89 -36.37
C VAL A 120 4.12 -4.95 -35.92
N ASN A 121 4.66 -5.14 -34.71
CA ASN A 121 5.67 -4.24 -34.17
C ASN A 121 7.11 -4.65 -34.54
N GLN A 122 7.98 -3.65 -34.59
CA GLN A 122 9.43 -3.85 -34.69
C GLN A 122 10.03 -3.92 -33.29
N PHE A 123 10.86 -4.93 -33.04
CA PHE A 123 11.58 -5.06 -31.78
C PHE A 123 13.04 -4.71 -31.95
N GLN A 124 13.58 -3.97 -30.99
CA GLN A 124 14.95 -3.54 -30.95
C GLN A 124 15.62 -4.09 -29.69
N PHE A 125 16.79 -4.71 -29.84
CA PHE A 125 17.49 -5.36 -28.73
C PHE A 125 18.99 -5.10 -28.77
N GLU A 126 19.58 -5.02 -27.59
CA GLU A 126 20.97 -5.43 -27.39
C GLU A 126 21.07 -6.96 -27.37
N LEU A 127 22.25 -7.51 -27.66
CA LEU A 127 22.41 -8.95 -27.81
C LEU A 127 22.06 -9.73 -26.53
N GLU A 128 22.40 -9.20 -25.35
CA GLU A 128 22.11 -9.84 -24.06
C GLU A 128 20.60 -9.87 -23.79
N ASP A 129 19.91 -8.75 -24.02
CA ASP A 129 18.46 -8.62 -23.85
C ASP A 129 17.68 -9.52 -24.83
N LEU A 130 18.17 -9.69 -26.05
CA LEU A 130 17.54 -10.57 -27.04
C LEU A 130 17.47 -12.02 -26.53
N VAL A 131 18.58 -12.55 -26.02
CA VAL A 131 18.67 -13.93 -25.52
C VAL A 131 17.71 -14.11 -24.34
N ALA A 132 17.72 -13.17 -23.39
CA ALA A 132 16.82 -13.19 -22.24
C ALA A 132 15.35 -13.12 -22.66
N TYR A 133 15.01 -12.24 -23.61
CA TYR A 133 13.65 -12.07 -24.09
C TYR A 133 13.11 -13.31 -24.83
N LEU A 134 13.86 -13.82 -25.81
CA LEU A 134 13.44 -14.98 -26.59
C LEU A 134 13.33 -16.24 -25.74
N ALA A 135 14.18 -16.40 -24.72
CA ALA A 135 14.09 -17.51 -23.79
C ALA A 135 12.87 -17.40 -22.83
N ALA A 136 12.36 -16.20 -22.58
CA ALA A 136 11.27 -15.96 -21.63
C ALA A 136 9.86 -16.04 -22.25
N ILE A 137 9.73 -15.73 -23.54
CA ILE A 137 8.43 -15.76 -24.23
C ILE A 137 8.11 -17.16 -24.76
N THR A 138 6.83 -17.47 -24.95
CA THR A 138 6.40 -18.79 -25.41
C THR A 138 6.80 -19.03 -26.87
N PRO A 139 7.03 -20.28 -27.30
CA PRO A 139 7.35 -20.59 -28.70
C PRO A 139 6.33 -20.05 -29.70
N GLU A 140 5.04 -20.03 -29.36
CA GLU A 140 3.99 -19.47 -30.23
C GLU A 140 4.20 -17.96 -30.45
N ARG A 141 4.60 -17.25 -29.40
CA ARG A 141 4.88 -15.80 -29.47
C ARG A 141 6.19 -15.53 -30.21
N CYS A 142 7.24 -16.31 -29.97
CA CYS A 142 8.49 -16.27 -30.73
C CYS A 142 8.23 -16.42 -32.23
N ASN A 143 7.44 -17.43 -32.60
CA ASN A 143 7.09 -17.72 -33.99
C ASN A 143 6.37 -16.58 -34.70
N MET A 144 5.77 -15.65 -33.96
CA MET A 144 5.00 -14.54 -34.51
C MET A 144 5.81 -13.25 -34.64
N ILE A 145 7.03 -13.20 -34.10
CA ILE A 145 7.93 -12.05 -34.27
C ILE A 145 8.41 -12.00 -35.72
N GLN A 146 8.19 -10.86 -36.38
CA GLN A 146 8.57 -10.67 -37.79
C GLN A 146 9.77 -9.74 -37.97
N ASN A 147 9.94 -8.77 -37.08
CA ASN A 147 10.86 -7.65 -37.27
C ASN A 147 11.75 -7.48 -36.04
N ILE A 148 13.05 -7.75 -36.20
CA ILE A 148 14.06 -7.58 -35.14
C ILE A 148 15.21 -6.71 -35.66
N VAL A 149 15.57 -5.71 -34.86
CA VAL A 149 16.72 -4.82 -35.06
C VAL A 149 17.70 -5.04 -33.91
N LEU A 150 18.93 -5.41 -34.25
CA LEU A 150 19.99 -5.56 -33.25
C LEU A 150 20.85 -4.30 -33.19
N THR A 151 20.96 -3.70 -32.01
CA THR A 151 21.83 -2.54 -31.74
C THR A 151 23.22 -2.98 -31.30
N GLY A 152 24.21 -2.08 -31.40
CA GLY A 152 25.56 -2.31 -30.85
C GLY A 152 26.50 -3.21 -31.68
N LEU A 153 26.01 -3.89 -32.73
CA LEU A 153 26.85 -4.75 -33.58
C LEU A 153 27.81 -4.00 -34.54
N GLY A 154 27.63 -2.68 -34.69
CA GLY A 154 28.34 -1.87 -35.68
C GLY A 154 29.65 -1.22 -35.23
N SER A 155 29.96 -1.22 -33.93
CA SER A 155 31.20 -0.60 -33.44
C SER A 155 32.36 -1.60 -33.54
N SER A 156 33.01 -1.62 -34.71
CA SER A 156 34.07 -2.57 -35.08
C SER A 156 35.39 -2.42 -34.31
N SER A 157 35.46 -1.57 -33.27
CA SER A 157 36.72 -1.24 -32.57
C SER A 157 36.95 -1.99 -31.25
N LEU A 158 35.98 -2.76 -30.75
CA LEU A 158 36.16 -3.50 -29.49
C LEU A 158 36.62 -4.96 -29.75
N PRO A 159 37.63 -5.45 -29.01
CA PRO A 159 38.11 -6.81 -29.14
C PRO A 159 36.96 -7.79 -28.85
N LYS A 160 36.69 -8.67 -29.82
CA LYS A 160 35.65 -9.71 -29.72
C LYS A 160 35.98 -10.62 -28.54
N SER A 161 35.37 -10.36 -27.39
CA SER A 161 35.50 -11.22 -26.23
C SER A 161 34.87 -12.59 -26.55
N LYS A 162 35.46 -13.68 -26.03
CA LYS A 162 34.89 -15.04 -26.15
C LYS A 162 33.44 -15.13 -25.64
N ARG A 163 33.04 -14.23 -24.74
CA ARG A 163 31.66 -14.12 -24.23
C ARG A 163 30.69 -13.65 -25.32
N SER A 164 31.10 -12.69 -26.16
CA SER A 164 30.28 -12.18 -27.25
C SER A 164 29.98 -13.26 -28.29
N SER A 165 30.94 -14.13 -28.62
CA SER A 165 30.71 -15.21 -29.58
C SER A 165 29.75 -16.29 -29.06
N ALA A 166 29.79 -16.61 -27.76
CA ALA A 166 28.85 -17.56 -27.15
C ALA A 166 27.42 -17.01 -27.13
N LEU A 167 27.24 -15.75 -26.73
CA LEU A 167 25.94 -15.08 -26.75
C LEU A 167 25.37 -14.96 -28.15
N GLN A 168 26.22 -14.63 -29.14
CA GLN A 168 25.82 -14.66 -30.54
C GLN A 168 25.30 -16.04 -30.91
N LYS A 169 26.04 -17.11 -30.63
CA LYS A 169 25.59 -18.50 -30.91
C LYS A 169 24.23 -18.79 -30.27
N HIS A 170 24.03 -18.45 -28.99
CA HIS A 170 22.75 -18.66 -28.31
C HIS A 170 21.60 -17.84 -28.92
N ALA A 171 21.87 -16.60 -29.31
CA ALA A 171 20.91 -15.76 -30.02
C ALA A 171 20.52 -16.39 -31.36
N LEU A 172 21.49 -16.92 -32.13
CA LEU A 172 21.18 -17.61 -33.40
C LEU A 172 20.28 -18.82 -33.18
N VAL A 173 20.58 -19.63 -32.16
CA VAL A 173 19.79 -20.81 -31.78
C VAL A 173 18.35 -20.42 -31.45
N LEU A 174 18.15 -19.38 -30.63
CA LEU A 174 16.80 -18.92 -30.26
C LEU A 174 16.06 -18.27 -31.43
N LEU A 175 16.76 -17.49 -32.28
CA LEU A 175 16.18 -16.88 -33.47
C LEU A 175 15.72 -17.93 -34.50
N SER A 176 16.36 -19.11 -34.54
CA SER A 176 15.91 -20.22 -35.40
C SER A 176 14.50 -20.71 -35.08
N GLN A 177 14.01 -20.45 -33.85
CA GLN A 177 12.64 -20.76 -33.42
C GLN A 177 11.62 -19.70 -33.89
N CYS A 178 12.06 -18.59 -34.49
CA CYS A 178 11.17 -17.53 -34.97
C CYS A 178 10.84 -17.74 -36.45
N ARG A 179 9.91 -18.64 -36.77
CA ARG A 179 9.61 -19.04 -38.17
C ARG A 179 9.07 -17.90 -39.05
N SER A 180 8.45 -16.87 -38.47
CA SER A 180 7.89 -15.74 -39.23
C SER A 180 8.85 -14.56 -39.38
N LEU A 181 10.12 -14.73 -39.01
CA LEU A 181 11.10 -13.65 -39.02
C LEU A 181 11.40 -13.23 -40.47
N ARG A 182 11.00 -12.01 -40.86
CA ARG A 182 11.16 -11.48 -42.23
C ARG A 182 12.34 -10.53 -42.33
N ASN A 183 12.53 -9.71 -41.30
CA ASN A 183 13.49 -8.61 -41.32
C ASN A 183 14.42 -8.71 -40.10
N VAL A 184 15.62 -9.28 -40.30
CA VAL A 184 16.71 -9.21 -39.33
C VAL A 184 17.78 -8.27 -39.87
N HIS A 185 17.86 -7.07 -39.33
CA HIS A 185 18.97 -6.17 -39.59
C HIS A 185 20.04 -6.45 -38.51
N PRO A 186 21.27 -6.86 -38.89
CA PRO A 186 22.10 -6.21 -39.91
C PRO A 186 22.47 -7.12 -41.11
N ARG A 187 22.82 -6.51 -42.26
CA ARG A 187 23.21 -7.08 -43.58
C ARG A 187 24.06 -8.37 -43.62
N LYS A 188 24.59 -8.87 -42.49
CA LYS A 188 25.33 -10.14 -42.36
C LYS A 188 24.44 -11.34 -41.98
N ALA A 189 23.15 -11.14 -41.72
CA ALA A 189 22.17 -12.20 -41.45
C ALA A 189 21.79 -13.05 -42.69
N ALA A 190 22.37 -12.80 -43.86
CA ALA A 190 22.07 -13.56 -45.08
C ALA A 190 22.55 -15.03 -45.06
N LYS A 191 23.15 -15.51 -43.96
CA LYS A 191 23.59 -16.90 -43.78
C LYS A 191 23.02 -17.58 -42.52
N PHE A 192 21.84 -17.19 -42.06
CA PHE A 192 21.03 -18.08 -41.23
C PHE A 192 20.40 -19.16 -42.12
N SER A 193 21.22 -19.97 -42.80
CA SER A 193 20.72 -21.24 -43.32
C SER A 193 20.24 -22.04 -42.13
N ALA A 194 19.09 -22.69 -42.26
CA ALA A 194 18.39 -23.44 -41.22
C ALA A 194 19.19 -24.65 -40.71
N GLU A 195 20.37 -24.41 -40.14
CA GLU A 195 21.11 -25.39 -39.38
C GLU A 195 20.18 -25.87 -38.28
N HIS A 196 19.90 -27.17 -38.31
CA HIS A 196 19.11 -27.83 -37.29
C HIS A 196 19.95 -27.84 -36.01
N PHE A 197 19.76 -26.83 -35.17
CA PHE A 197 20.36 -26.81 -33.85
C PHE A 197 19.82 -27.99 -33.04
N SER A 198 20.71 -28.66 -32.31
CA SER A 198 20.31 -29.79 -31.48
C SER A 198 19.46 -29.31 -30.29
N SER A 199 18.58 -30.18 -29.78
CA SER A 199 17.79 -29.90 -28.56
C SER A 199 18.69 -29.47 -27.37
N ARG A 200 19.90 -30.03 -27.29
CA ARG A 200 20.90 -29.68 -26.28
C ARG A 200 21.41 -28.24 -26.41
N GLU A 201 21.63 -27.76 -27.64
CA GLU A 201 22.04 -26.37 -27.88
C GLU A 201 20.92 -25.37 -27.55
N LEU A 202 19.66 -25.74 -27.82
CA LEU A 202 18.51 -24.95 -27.41
C LEU A 202 18.41 -24.86 -25.88
N GLN A 203 18.55 -25.98 -25.18
CA GLN A 203 18.59 -26.01 -23.72
C GLN A 203 19.75 -25.18 -23.15
N GLN A 204 20.92 -25.24 -23.77
CA GLN A 204 22.07 -24.43 -23.37
C GLN A 204 21.81 -22.93 -23.58
N ALA A 205 21.21 -22.55 -24.71
CA ALA A 205 20.85 -21.17 -24.99
C ALA A 205 19.82 -20.62 -23.98
N VAL A 206 18.77 -21.39 -23.68
CA VAL A 206 17.76 -21.05 -22.65
C VAL A 206 18.41 -20.97 -21.26
N GLY A 207 19.25 -21.94 -20.90
CA GLY A 207 19.96 -21.94 -19.61
C GLY A 207 20.91 -20.75 -19.45
N SER A 208 21.48 -20.24 -20.54
CA SER A 208 22.37 -19.07 -20.50
C SER A 208 21.65 -17.77 -20.16
N ALA A 209 20.35 -17.67 -20.45
CA ALA A 209 19.52 -16.52 -20.09
C ALA A 209 19.28 -16.43 -18.57
N ARG A 210 19.49 -17.53 -17.83
CA ARG A 210 19.31 -17.65 -16.38
C ARG A 210 17.95 -17.11 -15.94
N LEU A 211 16.87 -17.51 -16.61
CA LEU A 211 15.52 -17.08 -16.26
C LEU A 211 14.96 -17.93 -15.12
N ASP A 212 14.17 -17.32 -14.23
CA ASP A 212 13.46 -18.06 -13.17
C ASP A 212 12.48 -19.08 -13.76
N ILE A 213 11.82 -18.71 -14.87
CA ILE A 213 10.86 -19.54 -15.61
C ILE A 213 11.05 -19.26 -17.10
N ASN A 214 11.37 -20.28 -17.89
CA ASN A 214 11.50 -20.14 -19.33
C ASN A 214 10.12 -20.21 -20.04
N GLY A 215 10.05 -19.70 -21.26
CA GLY A 215 8.81 -19.61 -22.02
C GLY A 215 8.32 -20.95 -22.58
N ALA A 216 9.21 -21.91 -22.82
CA ALA A 216 8.85 -23.25 -23.30
C ALA A 216 8.08 -24.02 -22.22
N ASP A 217 8.51 -23.93 -20.97
CA ASP A 217 7.83 -24.53 -19.81
C ASP A 217 6.42 -23.97 -19.65
N ARG A 218 6.18 -22.70 -20.04
CA ARG A 218 4.82 -22.11 -20.04
C ARG A 218 3.91 -22.66 -21.14
N ALA A 219 4.48 -23.09 -22.26
CA ALA A 219 3.75 -23.50 -23.47
C ALA A 219 3.38 -24.97 -23.47
N CYS A 220 4.25 -25.84 -22.94
CA CYS A 220 4.06 -27.29 -22.87
C CYS A 220 2.90 -27.73 -21.97
N GLY A 221 2.06 -26.81 -21.51
CA GLY A 221 0.99 -27.16 -20.60
C GLY A 221 1.53 -27.90 -19.39
N TYR A 222 2.70 -27.49 -18.87
CA TYR A 222 2.79 -27.45 -17.42
C TYR A 222 1.55 -26.67 -17.01
N ASN A 223 0.51 -27.41 -16.63
CA ASN A 223 -0.54 -26.93 -15.75
C ASN A 223 0.16 -26.04 -14.72
N PRO A 224 -0.43 -24.91 -14.31
CA PRO A 224 0.19 -23.98 -13.36
C PRO A 224 0.84 -24.74 -12.20
N VAL A 225 2.14 -25.07 -12.31
CA VAL A 225 2.77 -26.18 -11.57
C VAL A 225 2.00 -27.52 -11.69
N ASN A 226 2.69 -28.66 -11.65
CA ASN A 226 2.01 -29.93 -11.49
C ASN A 226 1.33 -29.93 -10.11
N THR A 227 0.02 -29.70 -10.11
CA THR A 227 -0.91 -29.72 -8.97
C THR A 227 -1.19 -31.15 -8.49
N SER A 228 -0.28 -32.09 -8.78
CA SER A 228 -0.29 -33.45 -8.27
C SER A 228 0.36 -33.56 -6.89
N THR A 229 1.11 -32.55 -6.44
CA THR A 229 1.54 -32.42 -5.03
C THR A 229 0.91 -31.24 -4.30
N HIS A 230 0.32 -30.30 -5.01
CA HIS A 230 -0.48 -29.23 -4.42
C HIS A 230 -1.95 -29.49 -4.69
N GLY A 231 -2.65 -30.04 -3.67
CA GLY A 231 -4.04 -30.47 -3.77
C GLY A 231 -4.96 -29.36 -4.30
N ARG A 232 -6.14 -29.75 -4.81
CA ARG A 232 -7.23 -28.86 -5.32
C ARG A 232 -7.39 -27.52 -4.59
N PHE A 233 -7.08 -27.50 -3.30
CA PHE A 233 -7.02 -26.32 -2.44
C PHE A 233 -6.07 -25.23 -2.93
N GLU A 234 -4.87 -25.56 -3.40
CA GLU A 234 -3.86 -24.59 -3.83
C GLU A 234 -4.10 -24.01 -5.22
N VAL A 235 -4.68 -24.79 -6.14
CA VAL A 235 -5.16 -24.28 -7.43
C VAL A 235 -6.29 -23.28 -7.23
N MET A 236 -7.21 -23.61 -6.31
CA MET A 236 -8.28 -22.71 -5.93
C MET A 236 -7.73 -21.48 -5.19
N LYS A 237 -6.64 -21.61 -4.43
CA LYS A 237 -5.91 -20.52 -3.78
C LYS A 237 -5.21 -19.62 -4.80
N GLN A 238 -4.59 -20.18 -5.84
CA GLN A 238 -3.91 -19.44 -6.90
C GLN A 238 -4.90 -18.74 -7.84
N SER A 239 -5.98 -19.42 -8.24
CA SER A 239 -7.06 -18.81 -9.02
C SER A 239 -7.81 -17.74 -8.23
N LYS A 240 -7.92 -17.89 -6.90
CA LYS A 240 -8.35 -16.79 -6.01
C LYS A 240 -7.30 -15.68 -6.00
N MET A 241 -6.00 -15.97 -5.87
CA MET A 241 -4.93 -14.95 -5.92
C MET A 241 -4.93 -14.14 -7.23
N ASP A 242 -5.16 -14.79 -8.37
CA ASP A 242 -5.22 -14.11 -9.67
C ASP A 242 -6.51 -13.29 -9.85
N ALA A 243 -7.65 -13.76 -9.30
CA ALA A 243 -8.89 -12.97 -9.25
C ALA A 243 -8.83 -11.80 -8.24
N THR A 244 -7.82 -11.79 -7.36
CA THR A 244 -7.69 -10.80 -6.27
C THR A 244 -6.58 -9.79 -6.48
N MET A 245 -5.72 -9.94 -7.51
CA MET A 245 -4.73 -8.93 -7.87
C MET A 245 -5.36 -7.77 -8.65
N ASP A 246 -5.13 -6.54 -8.19
CA ASP A 246 -5.36 -5.38 -9.04
C ASP A 246 -4.18 -5.24 -10.00
N TYR A 247 -4.38 -5.71 -11.24
CA TYR A 247 -3.37 -5.68 -12.28
C TYR A 247 -2.88 -4.26 -12.65
N LYS A 248 -3.57 -3.19 -12.20
CA LYS A 248 -3.08 -1.82 -12.38
C LYS A 248 -1.87 -1.51 -11.48
N LEU A 249 -1.80 -2.08 -10.27
CA LEU A 249 -0.79 -1.76 -9.24
C LEU A 249 0.07 -2.96 -8.80
N GLY A 250 -0.25 -4.18 -9.25
CA GLY A 250 0.44 -5.39 -8.79
C GLY A 250 0.19 -5.73 -7.31
N ALA A 251 -0.80 -5.10 -6.68
CA ALA A 251 -1.19 -5.32 -5.29
C ALA A 251 -2.56 -6.00 -5.21
N LEU A 252 -2.76 -6.87 -4.21
CA LEU A 252 -4.04 -7.51 -3.97
C LEU A 252 -5.09 -6.47 -3.54
N ARG A 253 -6.32 -6.55 -4.07
CA ARG A 253 -7.44 -5.69 -3.66
C ARG A 253 -7.74 -5.92 -2.18
N LYS A 254 -7.77 -4.83 -1.41
CA LYS A 254 -8.02 -4.84 0.04
C LYS A 254 -9.30 -5.60 0.40
N GLU A 255 -10.37 -5.46 -0.40
CA GLU A 255 -11.67 -6.11 -0.23
C GLU A 255 -11.64 -7.65 -0.30
N LEU A 256 -10.58 -8.22 -0.88
CA LEU A 256 -10.49 -9.66 -1.15
C LEU A 256 -9.38 -10.36 -0.36
N LEU A 257 -8.49 -9.60 0.28
CA LEU A 257 -7.57 -10.14 1.27
C LEU A 257 -8.34 -10.45 2.55
N PRO A 258 -8.35 -11.70 3.03
CA PRO A 258 -8.92 -11.99 4.33
C PRO A 258 -8.25 -11.08 5.36
N ARG A 259 -9.07 -10.36 6.12
CA ARG A 259 -8.60 -9.37 7.11
C ARG A 259 -7.73 -10.02 8.17
N TYR A 260 -8.03 -11.27 8.51
CA TYR A 260 -7.33 -12.06 9.50
C TYR A 260 -6.76 -13.34 8.90
N ASP A 261 -5.63 -13.80 9.42
CA ASP A 261 -5.10 -15.13 9.13
C ASP A 261 -5.86 -16.22 9.92
N SER A 262 -5.47 -17.49 9.71
CA SER A 262 -6.09 -18.63 10.42
C SER A 262 -5.86 -18.62 11.93
N ALA A 263 -4.92 -17.82 12.44
CA ALA A 263 -4.66 -17.62 13.86
C ALA A 263 -5.37 -16.36 14.42
N GLY A 264 -6.19 -15.67 13.60
CA GLY A 264 -6.88 -14.45 14.00
C GLY A 264 -6.00 -13.20 14.00
N ARG A 265 -4.78 -13.25 13.44
CA ARG A 265 -3.87 -12.12 13.33
C ARG A 265 -4.22 -11.27 12.12
N LEU A 266 -4.14 -9.96 12.28
CA LEU A 266 -4.48 -8.99 11.26
C LEU A 266 -3.45 -9.03 10.12
N LEU A 267 -3.90 -9.35 8.91
CA LEU A 267 -3.07 -9.38 7.69
C LEU A 267 -2.98 -8.01 7.01
N TRP A 268 -3.95 -7.15 7.27
CA TRP A 268 -3.99 -5.81 6.69
C TRP A 268 -2.98 -4.90 7.38
N ARG A 269 -2.30 -4.06 6.59
CA ARG A 269 -1.29 -3.14 7.11
C ARG A 269 -1.94 -1.98 7.85
N VAL A 270 -1.56 -1.82 9.11
CA VAL A 270 -1.96 -0.69 9.95
C VAL A 270 -0.90 0.41 9.84
N GLN A 271 -1.34 1.65 9.58
CA GLN A 271 -0.48 2.82 9.52
C GLN A 271 -0.15 3.36 10.92
N GLU A 272 -1.18 3.51 11.74
CA GLU A 272 -1.06 4.02 13.11
C GLU A 272 -2.20 3.51 13.99
N ILE A 273 -1.93 3.44 15.30
CA ILE A 273 -2.95 3.28 16.33
C ILE A 273 -3.28 4.68 16.84
N GLN A 274 -4.51 5.14 16.64
CA GLN A 274 -4.96 6.47 17.06
C GLN A 274 -5.49 6.48 18.49
N ASN A 275 -6.09 5.37 18.92
CA ASN A 275 -6.72 5.26 20.23
C ASN A 275 -6.69 3.82 20.72
N VAL A 276 -6.75 3.61 22.03
CA VAL A 276 -6.84 2.29 22.66
C VAL A 276 -7.82 2.37 23.81
N ARG A 277 -8.75 1.43 23.90
CA ARG A 277 -9.76 1.37 24.98
C ARG A 277 -9.95 -0.06 25.47
N ARG A 278 -10.45 -0.20 26.69
CA ARG A 278 -10.96 -1.51 27.16
C ARG A 278 -12.31 -1.81 26.50
N GLY A 279 -12.43 -2.99 25.91
CA GLY A 279 -13.68 -3.55 25.40
C GLY A 279 -14.15 -4.74 26.24
N SER A 280 -15.37 -5.20 26.01
CA SER A 280 -15.96 -6.34 26.74
C SER A 280 -15.21 -7.67 26.54
N ARG A 281 -14.51 -7.82 25.39
CA ARG A 281 -13.71 -9.01 25.05
C ARG A 281 -12.21 -8.79 25.20
N GLY A 282 -11.81 -7.70 25.85
CA GLY A 282 -10.41 -7.29 25.99
C GLY A 282 -10.10 -5.96 25.29
N PRO A 283 -8.82 -5.55 25.27
CA PRO A 283 -8.39 -4.29 24.69
C PRO A 283 -8.72 -4.18 23.20
N LYS A 284 -9.20 -3.00 22.78
CA LYS A 284 -9.44 -2.64 21.38
C LYS A 284 -8.63 -1.42 20.99
N CYS A 285 -8.14 -1.38 19.76
CA CYS A 285 -7.39 -0.27 19.20
C CYS A 285 -8.11 0.33 17.99
N GLN A 286 -8.15 1.65 17.93
CA GLN A 286 -8.63 2.38 16.77
C GLN A 286 -7.45 2.50 15.81
N VAL A 287 -7.52 1.77 14.70
CA VAL A 287 -6.44 1.68 13.72
C VAL A 287 -6.76 2.52 12.50
N LYS A 288 -5.76 3.25 12.02
CA LYS A 288 -5.79 3.88 10.71
C LYS A 288 -5.10 2.96 9.72
N TRP A 289 -5.80 2.64 8.63
CA TRP A 289 -5.28 1.73 7.64
C TRP A 289 -4.28 2.39 6.70
N TRP A 290 -3.30 1.62 6.22
CA TRP A 290 -2.49 2.06 5.09
C TRP A 290 -3.36 2.08 3.83
N THR A 291 -3.56 3.25 3.23
CA THR A 291 -4.25 3.42 1.94
C THR A 291 -3.22 3.73 0.86
N THR A 292 -3.17 2.91 -0.19
CA THR A 292 -2.31 3.13 -1.37
C THR A 292 -2.94 4.08 -2.38
N THR A 293 -4.27 4.15 -2.40
CA THR A 293 -5.04 5.08 -3.22
C THR A 293 -5.57 6.16 -2.29
N GLY A 294 -5.50 7.44 -2.69
CA GLY A 294 -5.88 8.62 -1.88
C GLY A 294 -7.35 8.70 -1.44
N GLY A 295 -8.05 7.58 -1.34
CA GLY A 295 -9.32 7.45 -0.65
C GLY A 295 -9.20 7.76 0.84
N GLN A 296 -10.32 8.22 1.40
CA GLN A 296 -10.44 8.69 2.77
C GLN A 296 -9.75 7.75 3.77
N ASN A 297 -9.05 8.36 4.75
CA ASN A 297 -8.41 7.68 5.87
C ASN A 297 -9.46 6.87 6.65
N ALA A 298 -9.69 5.62 6.24
CA ALA A 298 -10.58 4.72 6.95
C ALA A 298 -9.95 4.42 8.31
N VAL A 299 -10.69 4.75 9.37
CA VAL A 299 -10.32 4.48 10.75
C VAL A 299 -11.35 3.52 11.31
N GLU A 300 -10.89 2.39 11.84
CA GLU A 300 -11.76 1.32 12.35
C GLU A 300 -11.27 0.81 13.70
N TRP A 301 -12.17 0.19 14.46
CA TRP A 301 -11.81 -0.44 15.74
C TRP A 301 -11.45 -1.90 15.52
N GLU A 302 -10.31 -2.31 16.04
CA GLU A 302 -9.77 -3.66 16.01
C GLU A 302 -9.54 -4.24 17.39
N ASP A 303 -9.55 -5.56 17.47
CA ASP A 303 -9.15 -6.26 18.70
C ASP A 303 -7.62 -6.22 18.82
N ALA A 304 -7.10 -5.79 19.96
CA ALA A 304 -5.65 -5.61 20.14
C ALA A 304 -4.87 -6.92 19.97
N SER A 305 -5.48 -8.06 20.31
CA SER A 305 -4.91 -9.40 20.09
C SER A 305 -4.59 -9.68 18.62
N SER A 306 -5.39 -9.15 17.70
CA SER A 306 -5.14 -9.33 16.25
C SER A 306 -3.90 -8.56 15.77
N LEU A 307 -3.47 -7.52 16.48
CA LEU A 307 -2.25 -6.75 16.22
C LEU A 307 -1.01 -7.32 16.95
N MET A 308 -1.08 -8.52 17.54
CA MET A 308 0.07 -9.14 18.20
C MET A 308 1.04 -9.70 17.16
N THR A 309 1.73 -8.79 16.48
CA THR A 309 2.84 -9.02 15.55
C THR A 309 3.98 -8.09 15.92
N GLN A 310 5.20 -8.33 15.43
CA GLN A 310 6.34 -7.46 15.73
C GLN A 310 6.06 -5.99 15.32
N GLU A 311 5.41 -5.77 14.18
CA GLU A 311 5.03 -4.44 13.69
C GLU A 311 3.95 -3.81 14.59
N GLY A 312 2.92 -4.57 14.96
CA GLY A 312 1.87 -4.07 15.84
C GLY A 312 2.38 -3.67 17.22
N LEU A 313 3.38 -4.38 17.77
CA LEU A 313 4.04 -3.99 19.01
C LEU A 313 4.78 -2.65 18.90
N GLU A 314 5.39 -2.37 17.76
CA GLU A 314 6.02 -1.06 17.50
C GLU A 314 4.99 0.06 17.41
N LEU A 315 3.81 -0.22 16.83
CA LEU A 315 2.69 0.73 16.80
C LEU A 315 2.14 1.01 18.19
N PHE A 316 1.96 0.00 19.04
CA PHE A 316 1.54 0.20 20.43
C PHE A 316 2.56 1.01 21.20
N ARG A 317 3.85 0.70 21.04
CA ARG A 317 4.92 1.48 21.68
C ARG A 317 4.84 2.95 21.29
N LYS A 318 4.78 3.24 19.98
CA LYS A 318 4.67 4.60 19.46
C LYS A 318 3.45 5.32 20.06
N TYR A 319 2.29 4.66 20.07
CA TYR A 319 1.07 5.20 20.64
C TYR A 319 1.23 5.61 22.12
N TYR A 320 1.78 4.73 22.97
CA TYR A 320 1.96 5.05 24.39
C TYR A 320 3.07 6.09 24.63
N ASP A 321 4.12 6.13 23.81
CA ASP A 321 5.14 7.18 23.86
C ASP A 321 4.51 8.55 23.54
N ASP A 322 3.70 8.62 22.47
CA ASP A 322 2.98 9.82 22.05
C ASP A 322 1.97 10.27 23.11
N LYS A 323 1.22 9.34 23.71
CA LYS A 323 0.32 9.64 24.84
C LYS A 323 1.07 10.11 26.08
N GLY A 324 2.17 9.44 26.43
CA GLY A 324 3.04 9.88 27.52
C GLY A 324 3.54 11.32 27.34
N GLN A 325 3.85 11.70 26.10
CA GLN A 325 4.22 13.08 25.77
C GLN A 325 3.02 14.03 25.93
N GLN A 326 1.85 13.67 25.38
CA GLN A 326 0.63 14.44 25.53
C GLN A 326 0.28 14.72 27.00
N PHE A 327 0.40 13.73 27.89
CA PHE A 327 0.14 13.92 29.32
C PHE A 327 1.16 14.86 29.98
N ARG A 328 2.44 14.78 29.60
CA ARG A 328 3.46 15.72 30.10
C ARG A 328 3.15 17.16 29.69
N ASP A 329 2.62 17.36 28.48
CA ASP A 329 2.22 18.67 28.00
C ASP A 329 0.96 19.17 28.71
N VAL A 330 0.02 18.28 29.05
CA VAL A 330 -1.16 18.60 29.89
C VAL A 330 -0.76 19.10 31.27
N LEU A 331 0.19 18.41 31.93
CA LEU A 331 0.72 18.80 33.23
C LEU A 331 1.38 20.19 33.19
N ARG A 332 1.97 20.59 32.07
CA ARG A 332 2.61 21.90 31.90
C ARG A 332 1.61 23.02 31.66
N ASN A 333 0.56 22.75 30.87
CA ASN A 333 -0.34 23.77 30.34
C ASN A 333 -1.64 23.96 31.13
N LYS A 334 -1.79 23.34 32.31
CA LYS A 334 -2.99 23.43 33.17
C LYS A 334 -4.30 23.11 32.43
N PHE A 335 -4.30 22.10 31.57
CA PHE A 335 -5.53 21.58 30.98
C PHE A 335 -6.39 20.85 32.04
N ASP A 336 -7.60 20.45 31.65
CA ASP A 336 -8.53 19.65 32.46
C ASP A 336 -7.88 18.30 32.85
N LEU A 337 -7.30 18.28 34.06
CA LEU A 337 -6.58 17.13 34.61
C LEU A 337 -7.52 15.94 34.86
N ASP A 338 -8.79 16.21 35.15
CA ASP A 338 -9.76 15.20 35.54
C ASP A 338 -10.23 14.42 34.32
N ALA A 339 -10.54 15.13 33.23
CA ALA A 339 -10.85 14.51 31.95
C ALA A 339 -9.68 13.66 31.43
N GLU A 340 -8.45 14.14 31.63
CA GLU A 340 -7.27 13.46 31.10
C GLU A 340 -6.85 12.25 31.97
N LEU A 341 -6.99 12.35 33.29
CA LEU A 341 -6.84 11.20 34.19
C LEU A 341 -7.91 10.15 33.90
N ALA A 342 -9.16 10.55 33.69
CA ALA A 342 -10.23 9.62 33.30
C ALA A 342 -9.94 8.92 31.98
N ARG A 343 -9.39 9.62 30.98
CA ARG A 343 -8.94 9.03 29.71
C ARG A 343 -7.80 8.04 29.92
N LEU A 344 -6.78 8.41 30.70
CA LEU A 344 -5.66 7.52 31.01
C LEU A 344 -6.15 6.24 31.71
N LEU A 345 -7.03 6.37 32.70
CA LEU A 345 -7.60 5.25 33.44
C LEU A 345 -8.52 4.38 32.57
N ALA A 346 -9.19 4.94 31.55
CA ALA A 346 -10.00 4.18 30.61
C ALA A 346 -9.15 3.36 29.60
N MET A 347 -7.90 3.76 29.38
CA MET A 347 -6.96 3.03 28.54
C MET A 347 -6.45 1.77 29.25
N PRO A 348 -6.26 0.66 28.52
CA PRO A 348 -5.56 -0.51 29.06
C PRO A 348 -4.11 -0.14 29.40
N ALA A 349 -3.59 -0.70 30.50
CA ALA A 349 -2.18 -0.50 30.86
C ALA A 349 -1.25 -1.21 29.85
N PRO A 350 -0.01 -0.75 29.65
CA PRO A 350 0.93 -1.45 28.77
C PRO A 350 1.17 -2.91 29.19
N ASP A 351 1.12 -3.24 30.48
CA ASP A 351 1.20 -4.64 30.92
C ASP A 351 0.00 -5.50 30.48
N GLU A 352 -1.21 -4.91 30.39
CA GLU A 352 -2.38 -5.60 29.82
C GLU A 352 -2.18 -5.91 28.33
N ILE A 353 -1.62 -4.96 27.57
CA ILE A 353 -1.27 -5.18 26.15
C ILE A 353 -0.17 -6.21 26.00
N LYS A 354 0.84 -6.19 26.88
CA LYS A 354 1.93 -7.17 26.90
C LYS A 354 1.42 -8.59 27.12
N ALA A 355 0.43 -8.75 28.00
CA ALA A 355 -0.16 -10.05 28.32
C ALA A 355 -0.83 -10.70 27.11
N LEU A 356 -1.25 -9.93 26.10
CA LEU A 356 -1.86 -10.45 24.87
C LEU A 356 -0.84 -11.13 23.92
N GLY A 357 0.46 -10.85 24.06
CA GLY A 357 1.49 -11.26 23.11
C GLY A 357 2.72 -11.89 23.76
N THR A 358 2.53 -12.63 24.86
CA THR A 358 3.61 -13.17 25.71
C THR A 358 4.79 -13.77 24.95
N GLU A 359 4.53 -14.59 23.92
CA GLU A 359 5.56 -15.26 23.10
C GLU A 359 6.42 -14.28 22.27
N LEU A 360 5.88 -13.13 21.87
CA LEU A 360 6.61 -12.14 21.05
C LEU A 360 7.54 -11.26 21.89
N PHE A 361 7.28 -11.16 23.19
CA PHE A 361 8.04 -10.33 24.13
C PHE A 361 9.26 -11.01 24.73
N ASP A 362 9.57 -12.25 24.37
CA ASP A 362 10.76 -12.95 24.87
C ASP A 362 12.08 -12.41 24.29
N LYS A 363 12.00 -11.58 23.25
CA LYS A 363 13.17 -10.86 22.73
C LYS A 363 13.64 -9.82 23.76
N LYS A 364 14.83 -10.01 24.33
CA LYS A 364 15.49 -9.12 25.33
C LYS A 364 15.45 -7.63 24.96
N ALA A 365 15.58 -7.30 23.67
CA ALA A 365 15.52 -5.93 23.16
C ALA A 365 14.12 -5.28 23.33
N LEU A 366 13.04 -6.04 23.11
CA LEU A 366 11.67 -5.57 23.30
C LEU A 366 11.34 -5.43 24.79
N GLN A 367 11.81 -6.35 25.64
CA GLN A 367 11.61 -6.27 27.09
C GLN A 367 12.19 -5.00 27.73
N GLY A 368 13.36 -4.57 27.27
CA GLY A 368 13.99 -3.34 27.78
C GLY A 368 13.17 -2.09 27.46
N ARG A 369 12.72 -1.97 26.20
CA ARG A 369 11.88 -0.86 25.75
C ARG A 369 10.52 -0.87 26.44
N TRP A 370 9.89 -2.03 26.59
CA TRP A 370 8.59 -2.14 27.23
C TRP A 370 8.62 -1.80 28.72
N ARG A 371 9.66 -2.24 29.45
CA ARG A 371 9.86 -1.86 30.85
C ARG A 371 10.04 -0.35 31.04
N ARG A 372 10.65 0.34 30.08
CA ARG A 372 10.73 1.81 30.10
C ARG A 372 9.33 2.41 29.94
N LEU A 373 8.59 1.95 28.94
CA LEU A 373 7.24 2.42 28.65
C LEU A 373 6.26 2.22 29.82
N GLN A 374 6.32 1.05 30.48
CA GLN A 374 5.52 0.76 31.67
C GLN A 374 5.87 1.69 32.84
N ARG A 375 7.16 1.96 33.07
CA ARG A 375 7.60 2.92 34.10
C ARG A 375 7.11 4.33 33.79
N ASP A 376 7.18 4.75 32.54
CA ASP A 376 6.75 6.08 32.11
C ASP A 376 5.22 6.23 32.23
N TYR A 377 4.46 5.18 31.92
CA TYR A 377 3.02 5.12 32.14
C TYR A 377 2.65 5.26 33.63
N LEU A 378 3.23 4.41 34.49
CA LEU A 378 2.95 4.44 35.93
C LEU A 378 3.37 5.77 36.58
N ARG A 379 4.49 6.35 36.13
CA ARG A 379 4.94 7.67 36.58
C ARG A 379 3.93 8.75 36.19
N THR A 380 3.39 8.69 34.97
CA THR A 380 2.41 9.65 34.48
C THR A 380 1.10 9.53 35.26
N GLU A 381 0.61 8.31 35.48
CA GLU A 381 -0.57 8.04 36.29
C GLU A 381 -0.41 8.58 37.72
N TYR A 382 0.73 8.30 38.35
CA TYR A 382 1.05 8.80 39.69
C TYR A 382 1.04 10.34 39.72
N MET A 383 1.71 11.00 38.77
CA MET A 383 1.76 12.46 38.71
C MET A 383 0.35 13.06 38.56
N LEU A 384 -0.49 12.51 37.69
CA LEU A 384 -1.86 13.00 37.51
C LEU A 384 -2.69 12.83 38.78
N LYS A 385 -2.57 11.69 39.49
CA LYS A 385 -3.24 11.48 40.79
C LYS A 385 -2.80 12.48 41.85
N VAL A 386 -1.49 12.75 41.95
CA VAL A 386 -0.95 13.75 42.89
C VAL A 386 -1.46 15.14 42.55
N HIS A 387 -1.42 15.54 41.28
CA HIS A 387 -1.93 16.85 40.85
C HIS A 387 -3.42 17.01 41.10
N HIS A 388 -4.21 15.96 40.87
CA HIS A 388 -5.65 15.94 41.18
C HIS A 388 -5.90 16.08 42.69
N SER A 389 -5.17 15.34 43.54
CA SER A 389 -5.26 15.48 45.00
C SER A 389 -4.91 16.90 45.46
N LEU A 390 -3.86 17.51 44.91
CA LEU A 390 -3.49 18.88 45.24
C LEU A 390 -4.50 19.91 44.75
N ALA A 391 -5.15 19.67 43.60
CA ALA A 391 -6.21 20.53 43.09
C ALA A 391 -7.45 20.50 43.99
N THR A 392 -7.91 19.30 44.35
CA THR A 392 -9.05 19.12 45.27
C THR A 392 -8.79 19.70 46.66
N GLU A 393 -7.58 19.55 47.21
CA GLU A 393 -7.19 20.19 48.48
C GLU A 393 -7.23 21.72 48.40
N ARG A 394 -6.82 22.32 47.27
CA ARG A 394 -6.88 23.77 47.07
C ARG A 394 -8.32 24.25 46.99
N GLU A 395 -9.18 23.54 46.26
CA GLU A 395 -10.62 23.86 46.18
C GLU A 395 -11.31 23.75 47.55
N GLN A 396 -10.94 22.76 48.36
CA GLN A 396 -11.44 22.63 49.73
C GLN A 396 -10.97 23.79 50.61
N LYS A 397 -9.69 24.18 50.54
CA LYS A 397 -9.16 25.33 51.28
C LYS A 397 -9.81 26.65 50.86
N ASP A 398 -10.02 26.85 49.56
CA ASP A 398 -10.69 28.04 49.03
C ASP A 398 -12.16 28.07 49.43
N SER A 399 -12.84 26.92 49.42
CA SER A 399 -14.22 26.79 49.90
C SER A 399 -14.32 27.05 51.40
N GLN A 400 -13.37 26.55 52.19
CA GLN A 400 -13.29 26.81 53.63
C GLN A 400 -13.02 28.30 53.92
N LYS A 401 -12.12 28.94 53.16
CA LYS A 401 -11.84 30.38 53.25
C LYS A 401 -13.04 31.24 52.85
N LYS A 402 -13.79 30.83 51.81
CA LYS A 402 -15.05 31.51 51.41
C LYS A 402 -16.11 31.37 52.51
N ARG A 403 -16.26 30.19 53.11
CA ARG A 403 -17.19 29.95 54.23
C ARG A 403 -16.80 30.75 55.47
N SER A 404 -15.51 30.82 55.83
CA SER A 404 -15.05 31.62 56.97
C SER A 404 -15.23 33.12 56.71
N ALA A 405 -14.93 33.61 55.51
CA ALA A 405 -15.19 35.00 55.12
C ALA A 405 -16.69 35.34 55.12
N GLN A 406 -17.55 34.42 54.68
CA GLN A 406 -19.00 34.61 54.73
C GLN A 406 -19.52 34.63 56.17
N SER A 407 -18.99 33.78 57.05
CA SER A 407 -19.34 33.76 58.48
C SER A 407 -18.96 35.06 59.16
N THR A 408 -17.72 35.55 58.96
CA THR A 408 -17.27 36.82 59.54
C THR A 408 -18.06 38.01 58.99
N GLU A 409 -18.45 37.98 57.71
CA GLU A 409 -19.33 39.01 57.15
C GLU A 409 -20.74 38.99 57.77
N VAL A 410 -21.31 37.81 57.99
CA VAL A 410 -22.61 37.66 58.67
C VAL A 410 -22.54 38.16 60.11
N GLU A 411 -21.48 37.81 60.84
CA GLU A 411 -21.23 38.31 62.21
C GLU A 411 -21.08 39.84 62.25
N MET A 412 -20.29 40.42 61.34
CA MET A 412 -20.15 41.87 61.23
C MET A 412 -21.48 42.56 60.90
N ARG A 413 -22.31 41.97 60.02
CA ARG A 413 -23.64 42.51 59.69
C ARG A 413 -24.58 42.41 60.90
N ALA A 414 -24.54 41.32 61.66
CA ALA A 414 -25.31 41.16 62.89
C ALA A 414 -24.91 42.19 63.95
N ALA A 415 -23.60 42.38 64.19
CA ALA A 415 -23.08 43.38 65.12
C ALA A 415 -23.48 44.82 64.74
N LYS A 416 -23.43 45.16 63.44
CA LYS A 416 -23.93 46.45 62.93
C LYS A 416 -25.42 46.64 63.20
N ARG A 417 -26.26 45.61 62.98
CA ARG A 417 -27.71 45.68 63.27
C ARG A 417 -27.98 45.88 64.76
N THR A 418 -27.26 45.19 65.63
CA THR A 418 -27.39 45.39 67.09
C THR A 418 -27.01 46.81 67.49
N LYS A 419 -25.92 47.35 66.95
CA LYS A 419 -25.50 48.74 67.21
C LYS A 419 -26.54 49.76 66.74
N VAL A 420 -27.10 49.58 65.54
CA VAL A 420 -28.18 50.45 65.02
C VAL A 420 -29.40 50.38 65.92
N ARG A 421 -29.86 49.18 66.32
CA ARG A 421 -30.98 49.03 67.26
C ARG A 421 -30.71 49.68 68.62
N SER A 422 -29.51 49.54 69.16
CA SER A 422 -29.13 50.21 70.41
C SER A 422 -29.15 51.73 70.27
N MET A 423 -28.70 52.28 69.13
CA MET A 423 -28.80 53.72 68.85
C MET A 423 -30.25 54.18 68.67
N GLU A 424 -31.08 53.43 67.95
CA GLU A 424 -32.52 53.72 67.79
C GLU A 424 -33.23 53.72 69.14
N TRP A 425 -32.94 52.74 70.01
CA TRP A 425 -33.48 52.69 71.37
C TRP A 425 -33.07 53.90 72.20
N LEU A 426 -31.79 54.29 72.16
CA LEU A 426 -31.31 55.50 72.83
C LEU A 426 -32.00 56.75 72.30
N MET A 427 -32.18 56.88 70.98
CA MET A 427 -32.88 58.01 70.37
C MET A 427 -34.37 58.06 70.74
N GLN A 428 -35.02 56.92 70.96
CA GLN A 428 -36.41 56.85 71.44
C GLN A 428 -36.56 57.16 72.93
N ALA A 429 -35.53 56.91 73.74
CA ALA A 429 -35.55 57.21 75.18
C ALA A 429 -35.18 58.68 75.51
N LEU A 430 -34.61 59.41 74.56
CA LEU A 430 -34.18 60.80 74.72
C LEU A 430 -35.32 61.86 74.82
N PRO A 431 -36.50 61.73 74.19
CA PRO A 431 -37.55 62.74 74.29
C PRO A 431 -38.16 62.87 75.68
N GLU A 432 -38.27 61.77 76.43
CA GLU A 432 -38.89 61.78 77.77
C GLU A 432 -37.99 62.43 78.83
N THR A 433 -36.66 62.36 78.66
CA THR A 433 -35.71 62.93 79.63
C THR A 433 -35.36 64.39 79.36
N MET A 434 -35.56 64.87 78.13
CA MET A 434 -35.28 66.28 77.79
C MET A 434 -36.46 67.20 78.15
N GLU A 435 -37.71 66.71 78.14
CA GLU A 435 -38.86 67.49 78.64
C GLU A 435 -38.83 67.69 80.16
N ASP A 436 -38.33 66.71 80.92
CA ASP A 436 -38.18 66.81 82.39
C ASP A 436 -36.98 67.69 82.81
N LEU A 437 -36.03 67.97 81.92
CA LEU A 437 -34.91 68.89 82.18
C LEU A 437 -35.20 70.35 81.76
N ILE A 438 -36.28 70.57 80.99
CA ILE A 438 -36.71 71.90 80.53
C ILE A 438 -37.84 72.48 81.41
N ARG A 439 -38.52 71.65 82.20
CA ARG A 439 -39.38 72.09 83.32
C ARG A 439 -38.57 72.31 84.59
#